data_AF-A0A3C1UE41-F1
#
_entry.id   AF-A0A3C1UE41-F1
#
_cell.length_a   1.000
_cell.length_b   1.000
_cell.length_c   1.000
_cell.angle_alpha   90.00
_cell.angle_beta   90.00
_cell.angle_gamma   90.00
#
_symmetry.space_group_name_H-M   'P 1'
#
loop_
_entity.id
_entity.type
_entity.pdbx_description
1 polymer ?
#
loop_
_entity_poly.entity_id
_entity_poly.type
_entity_poly.pdbx_seq_one_letter_code
_entity_poly.pdbx_strand_id
1 'polypeptide(L)' 'MENQNELTYSAAVKELEEIVQLMQSPDCSVDNLGKYTKRSAELLKICKAKLTSTNEEVQKIIQQLDESTK' A
#
# COMPACT_ATOMS: atom_id res chain seq x y z
N MET A 1 -9.73 5.42 19.30
CA MET A 1 -10.33 4.19 18.75
C MET A 1 -9.93 4.16 17.29
N GLU A 2 -8.87 3.44 16.93
CA GLU A 2 -8.45 3.32 15.54
C GLU A 2 -9.46 2.43 14.79
N ASN A 3 -9.95 2.93 13.65
CA ASN A 3 -10.86 2.21 12.77
C ASN A 3 -10.21 0.87 12.35
N GLN A 4 -10.69 -0.24 12.92
CA GLN A 4 -10.19 -1.60 12.69
C GLN A 4 -10.42 -2.12 11.26
N ASN A 5 -10.87 -1.27 10.32
CA ASN A 5 -11.20 -1.63 8.94
C ASN A 5 -10.37 -0.90 7.87
N GLU A 6 -9.49 0.04 8.23
CA GLU A 6 -8.63 0.69 7.25
C GLU A 6 -7.22 0.09 7.28
N LEU A 7 -6.88 -0.69 6.24
CA LEU A 7 -5.54 -1.22 6.05
C LEU A 7 -4.55 -0.05 5.98
N THR A 8 -3.56 -0.01 6.86
CA THR A 8 -2.51 1.01 6.83
C THR A 8 -1.49 0.69 5.73
N TYR A 9 -0.72 1.70 5.29
CA TYR A 9 0.34 1.46 4.29
C TYR A 9 1.34 0.42 4.80
N SER A 10 1.79 0.55 6.05
CA SER A 10 2.74 -0.39 6.67
C SER A 10 2.16 -1.79 6.80
N ALA A 11 0.88 -1.94 7.13
CA ALA A 11 0.22 -3.24 7.17
C ALA A 11 0.13 -3.87 5.76
N ALA A 12 -0.19 -3.07 4.74
CA ALA A 12 -0.25 -3.54 3.36
C ALA A 12 1.11 -4.02 2.85
N VAL A 13 2.19 -3.30 3.18
CA VAL A 13 3.57 -3.70 2.85
C VAL A 13 3.96 -4.98 3.57
N LYS A 14 3.66 -5.08 4.88
CA LYS A 14 3.93 -6.29 5.64
C LYS A 14 3.22 -7.51 5.05
N GLU A 15 1.96 -7.37 4.67
CA GLU A 15 1.20 -8.45 4.03
C GLU A 15 1.78 -8.82 2.65
N LEU A 16 2.27 -7.84 1.88
CA LEU A 16 2.99 -8.11 0.63
C LEU A 16 4.27 -8.92 0.86
N GLU A 17 5.05 -8.61 1.89
CA GLU A 17 6.26 -9.36 2.26
C GLU A 17 5.93 -10.81 2.64
N GLU A 18 4.88 -11.01 3.44
CA GLU A 18 4.38 -12.34 3.80
C GLU A 18 3.95 -13.14 2.57
N ILE A 19 3.22 -12.50 1.63
CA ILE A 19 2.84 -13.14 0.36
C ILE A 19 4.06 -13.56 -0.44
N VAL A 20 5.09 -12.70 -0.54
CA VAL A 20 6.33 -13.03 -1.25
C VAL A 20 7.02 -14.24 -0.62
N GLN A 21 7.09 -14.31 0.71
CA GLN A 21 7.64 -15.47 1.41
C GLN A 21 6.85 -16.74 1.11
N LEU A 22 5.51 -16.67 1.11
CA LEU A 22 4.65 -17.80 0.77
C LEU A 22 4.85 -18.26 -0.68
N MET A 23 5.00 -17.33 -1.63
CA MET A 23 5.27 -17.64 -3.04
C MET A 23 6.63 -18.29 -3.27
N GLN A 24 7.61 -17.98 -2.42
CA GLN A 24 8.97 -18.56 -2.47
C GLN A 24 9.07 -19.89 -1.72
N SER A 25 8.03 -20.27 -0.97
CA SER A 25 8.00 -21.54 -0.25
C SER A 25 8.02 -22.71 -1.23
N PRO A 26 8.82 -23.77 -0.97
CA PRO A 26 8.87 -24.97 -1.80
C PRO A 26 7.51 -25.70 -1.88
N ASP A 27 6.60 -25.45 -0.95
CA ASP A 27 5.25 -26.04 -0.91
C ASP A 27 4.19 -25.20 -1.65
N CYS A 28 4.58 -24.10 -2.32
CA CYS A 28 3.64 -23.24 -3.03
C CYS A 28 3.13 -23.90 -4.32
N SER A 29 1.84 -24.23 -4.37
CA SER A 29 1.18 -24.72 -5.58
C SER A 29 0.87 -23.59 -6.58
N VAL A 30 0.73 -23.95 -7.86
CA VAL A 30 0.38 -23.02 -8.95
C VAL A 30 -0.98 -22.35 -8.71
N ASP A 31 -1.95 -23.06 -8.14
CA ASP A 31 -3.27 -22.50 -7.80
C ASP A 31 -3.17 -21.40 -6.73
N ASN A 32 -2.21 -21.52 -5.81
CA ASN A 32 -1.96 -20.51 -4.78
C ASN A 32 -1.28 -19.27 -5.36
N LEU A 33 -0.42 -19.41 -6.36
CA LEU A 33 0.22 -18.27 -7.04
C LEU A 33 -0.81 -17.30 -7.64
N GLY A 34 -1.89 -17.82 -8.23
CA GLY A 34 -2.98 -17.00 -8.76
C GLY A 34 -3.68 -16.17 -7.65
N LYS A 35 -3.95 -16.79 -6.50
CA LYS A 35 -4.57 -16.12 -5.34
C LYS A 35 -3.65 -15.05 -4.76
N TYR A 36 -2.38 -15.39 -4.55
CA TYR A 36 -1.35 -14.48 -4.05
C TYR A 36 -1.16 -13.27 -4.97
N THR A 37 -1.08 -13.51 -6.28
CA THR A 37 -0.95 -12.43 -7.27
C THR A 37 -2.15 -11.48 -7.23
N LYS A 38 -3.38 -12.01 -7.14
CA LYS A 38 -4.59 -11.19 -7.03
C LYS A 38 -4.58 -10.34 -5.76
N ARG A 39 -4.21 -10.94 -4.61
CA ARG A 39 -4.13 -10.23 -3.34
C ARG A 39 -3.04 -9.15 -3.36
N SER A 40 -1.86 -9.46 -3.88
CA SER A 40 -0.78 -8.48 -4.05
C SER A 40 -1.21 -7.29 -4.92
N ALA A 41 -1.98 -7.53 -5.99
CA ALA A 41 -2.51 -6.45 -6.82
C ALA A 41 -3.49 -5.53 -6.07
N GLU A 42 -4.31 -6.07 -5.16
CA GLU A 42 -5.19 -5.28 -4.28
C GLU A 42 -4.38 -4.44 -3.30
N LEU A 43 -3.38 -5.03 -2.65
CA LEU A 43 -2.50 -4.34 -1.70
C LEU A 43 -1.72 -3.20 -2.39
N LEU A 44 -1.20 -3.44 -3.59
CA LEU A 44 -0.51 -2.42 -4.38
C LEU A 44 -1.42 -1.24 -4.76
N LYS A 45 -2.70 -1.49 -5.03
CA LYS A 45 -3.68 -0.41 -5.28
C LYS A 45 -3.86 0.45 -4.03
N ILE A 46 -3.95 -0.17 -2.85
CA ILE A 46 -4.06 0.56 -1.57
C ILE A 46 -2.80 1.39 -1.32
N CYS A 47 -1.62 0.80 -1.49
CA CYS A 47 -0.35 1.50 -1.34
C CYS A 47 -0.27 2.71 -2.28
N LYS A 48 -0.61 2.52 -3.56
CA LYS A 48 -0.63 3.61 -4.55
C LYS A 48 -1.58 4.72 -4.15
N ALA A 49 -2.82 4.39 -3.75
CA ALA A 49 -3.81 5.38 -3.35
C ALA A 49 -3.33 6.23 -2.16
N LYS A 50 -2.74 5.58 -1.15
CA LYS A 50 -2.19 6.30 0.02
C LYS A 50 -1.04 7.22 -0.37
N LEU A 51 -0.09 6.73 -1.17
CA LEU A 51 1.04 7.55 -1.64
C LEU A 51 0.58 8.75 -2.46
N THR A 52 -0.40 8.56 -3.34
CA THR A 52 -0.99 9.65 -4.13
C THR A 52 -1.66 10.69 -3.22
N SER A 53 -2.49 10.25 -2.27
CA SER A 53 -3.15 11.15 -1.32
C SER A 53 -2.14 11.96 -0.50
N THR A 54 -1.11 11.30 0.05
CA THR A 54 -0.06 11.97 0.80
C THR A 54 0.71 12.96 -0.08
N ASN A 55 1.04 12.60 -1.33
CA ASN A 55 1.72 13.50 -2.24
C ASN A 55 0.89 14.75 -2.56
N GLU A 56 -0.42 14.60 -2.76
CA GLU A 56 -1.33 15.73 -2.97
C GLU A 56 -1.41 16.67 -1.77
N GLU A 57 -1.46 16.11 -0.55
CA GLU A 57 -1.44 16.89 0.69
C GLU A 57 -0.13 17.67 0.85
N VAL A 58 1.01 17.02 0.61
CA VAL A 58 2.33 17.66 0.65
C VAL A 58 2.40 18.81 -0.37
N GLN A 59 1.93 18.59 -1.60
CA GLN A 59 1.91 19.64 -2.63
C GLN A 59 1.04 20.83 -2.22
N LYS A 60 -0.13 20.60 -1.61
CA LYS A 60 -0.98 21.69 -1.10
C LYS A 60 -0.29 22.50 -0.02
N ILE A 61 0.39 21.85 0.91
CA ILE A 61 1.13 22.53 1.98
C ILE A 61 2.24 23.40 1.39
N ILE A 62 3.00 22.87 0.43
CA ILE A 62 4.07 23.63 -0.25
C ILE A 62 3.49 24.87 -0.95
N GLN A 63 2.38 24.72 -1.69
CA GLN A 63 1.72 25.85 -2.34
C GLN A 63 1.26 26.93 -1.35
N GLN A 64 0.68 26.53 -0.21
CA GLN A 64 0.26 27.47 0.83
C GLN A 64 1.44 28.25 1.44
N LEU A 65 2.59 27.59 1.60
CA LEU A 65 3.81 28.24 2.10
C LEU A 65 4.38 29.24 1.08
N ASP A 66 4.37 28.88 -0.21
CA ASP A 66 4.82 29.75 -1.30
C ASP A 66 3.91 31.00 -1.45
N GLU A 67 2.59 30.83 -1.30
CA GLU A 67 1.62 31.93 -1.31
C GLU A 67 1.75 32.85 -0.10
N SER A 68 2.10 32.30 1.07
CA SER A 68 2.29 33.08 2.31
C SER A 68 3.58 33.92 2.32
N THR A 69 4.51 33.64 1.41
CA THR A 69 5.81 34.33 1.31
C THR A 69 5.82 35.41 0.22
N LYS A 70 4.72 35.56 -0.53
CA LYS A 70 4.49 36.65 -1.50
C LYS A 70 3.77 37.84 -0.86
#